data_AF-A0A9W9BQ84-F1
#
_entry.id   AF-A0A9W9BQ84-F1
#
_cell.length_a   1.000
_cell.length_b   1.000
_cell.length_c   1.000
_cell.angle_alpha   90.00
_cell.angle_beta   90.00
_cell.angle_gamma   90.00
#
_symmetry.space_group_name_H-M   'P 1'
#
loop_
_entity.id
_entity.type
_entity.pdbx_description
1 polymer ?
#
loop_
_entity_poly.entity_id
_entity_poly.type
_entity_poly.pdbx_seq_one_letter_code
_entity_poly.pdbx_strand_id
1 'polypeptide(L)'
;MNSQSTTLRHVLGQEKPRVPCATEPGRNAASVVWPQLQSSGISIWDDFNLANLNASYGHILDAPFPEGLVDVPRPEQVLAGVSLTKEEDLNYLIGWNDQILQKALRFAKSHLDLHPGIVLEHEVMAPDQSAPMWLRHGARRAKINHVVRLDDSPSSTCLVVGLGKSSSRWSGRAVVGRLDNNMQKKLIWPLNQLANACEVAKTRYGYIQTDEEMVVCRFARDGSEWKVAIMPIPWSRNGCHVLTTDLALWWICMLAMSTHQPHDVVGEAQMVNVSDWDIVHLGRGRGWVRRHLYSGIEKPTSPPPPSSKY
;
A
#
# COMPACT_ATOMS: atom_id res chain seq x y z
N MET A 1 -14.96 1.19 -35.50
CA MET A 1 -13.74 1.16 -34.68
C MET A 1 -14.20 1.06 -33.23
N ASN A 2 -14.01 -0.08 -32.56
CA ASN A 2 -14.36 -0.20 -31.15
C ASN A 2 -13.37 0.66 -30.35
N SER A 3 -13.83 1.81 -29.85
CA SER A 3 -13.13 2.59 -28.85
C SER A 3 -12.91 1.69 -27.64
N GLN A 4 -11.68 1.21 -27.42
CA GLN A 4 -11.37 0.45 -26.21
C GLN A 4 -11.60 1.38 -25.02
N SER A 5 -12.58 1.06 -24.18
CA SER A 5 -12.86 1.81 -22.96
C SER A 5 -11.66 1.71 -22.01
N THR A 6 -11.14 2.86 -21.56
CA THR A 6 -10.10 2.90 -20.52
C THR A 6 -10.58 2.19 -19.27
N THR A 7 -9.82 1.21 -18.76
CA THR A 7 -10.13 0.53 -17.50
C THR A 7 -9.34 1.12 -16.33
N LEU A 8 -9.74 0.81 -15.09
CA LEU A 8 -8.99 1.22 -13.90
C LEU A 8 -7.52 0.76 -13.96
N ARG A 9 -7.26 -0.43 -14.50
CA ARG A 9 -5.91 -0.96 -14.72
C ARG A 9 -5.08 -0.07 -15.63
N HIS A 10 -5.67 0.47 -16.69
CA HIS A 10 -4.96 1.38 -17.59
C HIS A 10 -4.56 2.67 -16.86
N VAL A 11 -5.44 3.19 -16.00
CA VAL A 11 -5.17 4.39 -15.18
C VAL A 11 -4.03 4.15 -14.17
N LEU A 12 -4.05 3.02 -13.46
CA LEU A 12 -3.00 2.65 -12.48
C LEU A 12 -1.73 2.10 -13.13
N GLY A 13 -1.75 1.87 -14.45
CA GLY A 13 -0.67 1.31 -15.25
C GLY A 13 0.11 2.34 -16.06
N GLN A 14 -0.11 3.65 -15.84
CA GLN A 14 0.49 4.71 -16.65
C GLN A 14 2.03 4.69 -16.63
N GLU A 15 2.63 5.04 -17.76
CA GLU A 15 4.07 5.26 -17.85
C GLU A 15 4.44 6.58 -17.20
N LYS A 16 5.32 6.54 -16.19
CA LYS A 16 5.76 7.74 -15.47
C LYS A 16 7.15 8.15 -15.94
N PRO A 17 7.43 9.45 -16.07
CA PRO A 17 8.76 9.91 -16.42
C PRO A 17 9.77 9.52 -15.32
N ARG A 18 11.02 9.36 -15.74
CA ARG A 18 12.13 9.32 -14.78
C ARG A 18 12.28 10.71 -14.18
N VAL A 19 12.38 10.76 -12.86
CA VAL A 19 12.59 12.01 -12.13
C VAL A 19 14.03 11.99 -11.61
N PRO A 20 14.92 12.86 -12.13
CA PRO A 20 16.30 12.90 -11.67
C PRO A 20 16.40 13.19 -10.18
N CYS A 21 17.31 12.51 -9.50
CA CYS A 21 17.60 12.70 -8.08
C CYS A 21 19.07 13.05 -7.88
N ALA A 22 19.32 14.24 -7.34
CA ALA A 22 20.64 14.76 -7.00
C ALA A 22 20.78 14.99 -5.48
N THR A 23 19.89 14.40 -4.69
CA THR A 23 19.91 14.54 -3.23
C THR A 23 21.17 13.92 -2.63
N GLU A 24 21.86 14.69 -1.79
CA GLU A 24 23.07 14.22 -1.14
C GLU A 24 22.80 13.05 -0.18
N PRO A 25 23.72 12.06 -0.11
CA PRO A 25 23.67 11.02 0.91
C PRO A 25 23.62 11.64 2.30
N GLY A 26 22.73 11.13 3.14
CA GLY A 26 22.50 11.63 4.49
C GLY A 26 22.19 10.52 5.47
N ARG A 27 22.06 10.88 6.75
CA ARG A 27 21.71 9.92 7.80
C ARG A 27 20.20 9.75 7.88
N ASN A 28 19.75 8.50 7.99
CA ASN A 28 18.36 8.20 8.33
C ASN A 28 18.07 8.64 9.77
N ALA A 29 16.88 9.18 9.99
CA ALA A 29 16.40 9.48 11.34
C ALA A 29 16.32 8.19 12.16
N ALA A 30 16.70 8.28 13.43
CA ALA A 30 16.67 7.15 14.35
C ALA A 30 16.16 7.61 15.71
N SER A 31 15.42 6.73 16.39
CA SER A 31 14.94 6.99 17.74
C SER A 31 14.77 5.69 18.51
N VAL A 32 15.13 5.71 19.79
CA VAL A 32 15.00 4.56 20.70
C VAL A 32 13.54 4.33 21.14
N VAL A 33 12.67 5.33 21.03
CA VAL A 33 11.24 5.22 21.40
C VAL A 33 10.36 4.64 20.29
N TRP A 34 10.91 4.48 19.09
CA TRP A 34 10.22 3.81 17.99
C TRP A 34 10.23 2.29 18.20
N PRO A 35 9.30 1.56 17.55
CA PRO A 35 9.42 0.12 17.40
C PRO A 35 10.83 -0.28 16.97
N GLN A 36 11.35 -1.35 17.58
CA GLN A 36 12.70 -1.86 17.30
C GLN A 36 12.58 -3.17 16.53
N LEU A 37 12.48 -3.09 15.20
CA LEU A 37 12.56 -4.28 14.34
C LEU A 37 13.94 -4.92 14.48
N GLN A 38 13.95 -6.24 14.57
CA GLN A 38 15.15 -7.05 14.41
C GLN A 38 15.27 -7.51 12.96
N SER A 39 16.48 -7.82 12.50
CA SER A 39 16.70 -8.34 11.15
C SER A 39 15.87 -9.61 10.86
N SER A 40 15.66 -10.46 11.88
CA SER A 40 14.82 -11.67 11.79
C SER A 40 13.32 -11.39 11.64
N GLY A 41 12.86 -10.19 11.98
CA GLY A 41 11.47 -9.77 11.85
C GLY A 41 11.16 -9.13 10.50
N ILE A 42 12.11 -9.09 9.55
CA ILE A 42 11.91 -8.51 8.23
C ILE A 42 11.84 -9.66 7.21
N SER A 43 10.79 -9.67 6.39
CA SER A 43 10.59 -10.68 5.35
C SER A 43 10.15 -10.05 4.03
N ILE A 44 10.24 -10.81 2.94
CA ILE A 44 9.65 -10.44 1.65
C ILE A 44 8.16 -10.75 1.71
N TRP A 45 7.34 -9.85 1.18
CA TRP A 45 5.90 -10.06 1.07
C TRP A 45 5.56 -10.84 -0.21
N ASP A 46 5.92 -12.13 -0.26
CA ASP A 46 5.93 -12.94 -1.48
C ASP A 46 4.55 -13.09 -2.16
N ASP A 47 3.47 -13.12 -1.39
CA ASP A 47 2.11 -13.18 -1.91
C ASP A 47 1.57 -11.82 -2.38
N PHE A 48 2.30 -10.71 -2.15
CA PHE A 48 2.00 -9.40 -2.70
C PHE A 48 2.53 -9.26 -4.14
N ASN A 49 1.89 -9.97 -5.07
CA ASN A 49 2.25 -9.99 -6.48
C ASN A 49 1.04 -9.79 -7.41
N LEU A 50 1.30 -9.51 -8.69
CA LEU A 50 0.25 -9.23 -9.68
C LEU A 50 -0.75 -10.39 -9.86
N ALA A 51 -0.30 -11.64 -9.74
CA ALA A 51 -1.18 -12.79 -9.91
C ALA A 51 -2.26 -12.82 -8.82
N ASN A 52 -1.87 -12.60 -7.57
CA ASN A 52 -2.78 -12.54 -6.43
C ASN A 52 -3.66 -11.28 -6.46
N LEU A 53 -3.11 -10.13 -6.89
CA LEU A 53 -3.90 -8.93 -7.15
C LEU A 53 -5.01 -9.18 -8.19
N ASN A 54 -4.67 -9.81 -9.32
CA ASN A 54 -5.65 -10.14 -10.36
C ASN A 54 -6.67 -11.16 -9.88
N ALA A 55 -6.25 -12.15 -9.09
CA ALA A 55 -7.15 -13.15 -8.55
C ALA A 55 -8.20 -12.52 -7.61
N SER A 56 -7.80 -11.54 -6.79
CA SER A 56 -8.63 -10.90 -5.77
C SER A 56 -9.44 -9.71 -6.27
N TYR A 57 -8.85 -8.84 -7.11
CA TYR A 57 -9.44 -7.57 -7.54
C TYR A 57 -9.45 -7.35 -9.06
N GLY A 58 -9.07 -8.36 -9.87
CA GLY A 58 -9.05 -8.23 -11.34
C GLY A 58 -10.37 -7.73 -11.93
N HIS A 59 -11.51 -8.22 -11.41
CA HIS A 59 -12.84 -7.77 -11.78
C HIS A 59 -13.09 -6.25 -11.64
N ILE A 60 -12.42 -5.59 -10.68
CA ILE A 60 -12.51 -4.12 -10.50
C ILE A 60 -11.48 -3.41 -11.37
N LEU A 61 -10.27 -3.96 -11.47
CA LEU A 61 -9.20 -3.42 -12.30
C LEU A 61 -9.57 -3.39 -13.80
N ASP A 62 -10.32 -4.39 -14.24
CA ASP A 62 -10.73 -4.56 -15.64
C ASP A 62 -12.10 -3.92 -15.94
N ALA A 63 -12.74 -3.32 -14.93
CA ALA A 63 -13.98 -2.57 -15.13
C ALA A 63 -13.72 -1.24 -15.88
N PRO A 64 -14.66 -0.80 -16.74
CA PRO A 64 -14.58 0.50 -17.40
C PRO A 64 -14.47 1.64 -16.39
N PHE A 65 -13.48 2.51 -16.57
CA PHE A 65 -13.27 3.66 -15.72
C PHE A 65 -14.15 4.83 -16.21
N PRO A 66 -15.03 5.41 -15.37
CA PRO A 66 -16.03 6.38 -15.83
C PRO A 66 -15.41 7.64 -16.44
N GLU A 67 -15.87 8.06 -17.62
CA GLU A 67 -15.41 9.27 -18.33
C GLU A 67 -15.50 10.55 -17.48
N GLY A 68 -16.46 10.67 -16.57
CA GLY A 68 -16.56 11.80 -15.64
C GLY A 68 -15.45 11.86 -14.57
N LEU A 69 -14.66 10.80 -14.40
CA LEU A 69 -13.47 10.76 -13.53
C LEU A 69 -12.17 10.90 -14.35
N VAL A 70 -12.24 11.09 -15.68
CA VAL A 70 -11.13 10.98 -16.65
C VAL A 70 -10.20 12.18 -16.76
N ASP A 71 -10.33 13.22 -15.92
CA ASP A 71 -9.25 14.20 -15.73
C ASP A 71 -8.05 13.60 -14.97
N VAL A 72 -7.77 12.31 -15.18
CA VAL A 72 -6.60 11.63 -14.66
C VAL A 72 -5.38 12.45 -15.08
N PRO A 73 -4.63 13.02 -14.12
CA PRO A 73 -3.49 13.84 -14.45
C PRO A 73 -2.53 13.03 -15.30
N ARG A 74 -1.94 13.66 -16.32
CA ARG A 74 -0.92 13.00 -17.14
C ARG A 74 0.44 13.12 -16.47
N PRO A 75 1.24 12.04 -16.43
CA PRO A 75 2.56 12.05 -15.79
C PRO A 75 3.46 13.17 -16.34
N GLU A 76 3.43 13.42 -17.65
CA GLU A 76 4.23 14.45 -18.29
C GLU A 76 3.77 15.88 -17.96
N GLN A 77 2.53 16.07 -17.52
CA GLN A 77 2.04 17.40 -17.14
C GLN A 77 2.42 17.76 -15.71
N VAL A 78 2.45 16.76 -14.83
CA VAL A 78 2.67 16.98 -13.39
C VAL A 78 4.14 16.81 -12.98
N LEU A 79 4.84 15.85 -13.61
CA LEU A 79 6.19 15.47 -13.22
C LEU A 79 7.28 15.95 -14.19
N ALA A 80 6.93 16.50 -15.36
CA ALA A 80 7.94 17.04 -16.25
C ALA A 80 8.64 18.25 -15.63
N GLY A 81 9.97 18.26 -15.73
CA GLY A 81 10.80 19.32 -15.16
C GLY A 81 11.02 19.23 -13.66
N VAL A 82 10.38 18.28 -12.96
CA VAL A 82 10.67 18.01 -11.55
C VAL A 82 12.07 17.42 -11.44
N SER A 83 12.88 17.96 -10.54
CA SER A 83 14.20 17.46 -10.17
C SER A 83 14.31 17.42 -8.66
N LEU A 84 14.73 16.28 -8.11
CA LEU A 84 14.78 16.06 -6.67
C LEU A 84 16.15 16.47 -6.14
N THR A 85 16.18 17.59 -5.44
CA THR A 85 17.40 18.20 -4.89
C THR A 85 17.45 18.12 -3.37
N LYS A 86 16.29 18.07 -2.71
CA LYS A 86 16.12 17.83 -1.27
C LYS A 86 15.16 16.66 -1.02
N GLU A 87 15.19 16.08 0.18
CA GLU A 87 14.34 14.92 0.53
C GLU A 87 12.84 15.27 0.40
N GLU A 88 12.46 16.52 0.63
CA GLU A 88 11.07 16.96 0.57
C GLU A 88 10.53 17.13 -0.84
N ASP A 89 11.40 17.16 -1.86
CA ASP A 89 10.96 17.11 -3.25
C ASP A 89 10.29 15.75 -3.57
N LEU A 90 10.52 14.70 -2.77
CA LEU A 90 9.79 13.42 -2.92
C LEU A 90 8.27 13.59 -2.73
N ASN A 91 7.83 14.68 -2.10
CA ASN A 91 6.42 15.00 -2.00
C ASN A 91 5.78 15.28 -3.38
N TYR A 92 6.56 15.64 -4.42
CA TYR A 92 6.03 15.68 -5.80
C TYR A 92 5.61 14.30 -6.28
N LEU A 93 6.40 13.25 -6.00
CA LEU A 93 6.07 11.87 -6.37
C LEU A 93 4.90 11.33 -5.55
N ILE A 94 4.88 11.63 -4.25
CA ILE A 94 3.80 11.22 -3.36
C ILE A 94 2.49 11.93 -3.74
N GLY A 95 2.55 13.24 -4.05
CA GLY A 95 1.39 14.01 -4.51
C GLY A 95 0.88 13.53 -5.86
N TRP A 96 1.76 13.11 -6.77
CA TRP A 96 1.35 12.42 -8.00
C TRP A 96 0.56 11.15 -7.70
N ASN A 97 1.13 10.25 -6.87
CA ASN A 97 0.49 8.97 -6.54
C ASN A 97 -0.90 9.23 -5.94
N ASP A 98 -1.02 10.22 -5.05
CA ASP A 98 -2.26 10.58 -4.39
C ASP A 98 -3.35 11.06 -5.36
N GLN A 99 -3.02 11.92 -6.33
CA GLN A 99 -3.99 12.40 -7.32
C GLN A 99 -4.63 11.25 -8.13
N ILE A 100 -3.84 10.24 -8.48
CA ILE A 100 -4.32 9.03 -9.15
C ILE A 100 -5.14 8.18 -8.17
N LEU A 101 -4.61 7.98 -6.96
CA LEU A 101 -5.18 7.12 -5.93
C LEU A 101 -6.57 7.58 -5.49
N GLN A 102 -6.79 8.88 -5.28
CA GLN A 102 -8.09 9.43 -4.87
C GLN A 102 -9.22 9.00 -5.82
N LYS A 103 -8.96 9.08 -7.14
CA LYS A 103 -9.94 8.72 -8.18
C LYS A 103 -10.13 7.21 -8.25
N ALA A 104 -9.03 6.47 -8.21
CA ALA A 104 -9.03 5.01 -8.27
C ALA A 104 -9.73 4.36 -7.08
N LEU A 105 -9.48 4.85 -5.85
CA LEU A 105 -10.12 4.33 -4.64
C LEU A 105 -11.59 4.73 -4.57
N ARG A 106 -11.97 5.96 -4.95
CA ARG A 106 -13.38 6.37 -5.01
C ARG A 106 -14.18 5.47 -5.95
N PHE A 107 -13.65 5.18 -7.13
CA PHE A 107 -14.25 4.24 -8.06
C PHE A 107 -14.38 2.83 -7.46
N ALA A 108 -13.30 2.27 -6.93
CA ALA A 108 -13.29 0.92 -6.39
C ALA A 108 -14.22 0.76 -5.17
N LYS A 109 -14.20 1.73 -4.25
CA LYS A 109 -15.06 1.80 -3.08
C LYS A 109 -16.54 1.82 -3.48
N SER A 110 -16.90 2.64 -4.47
CA SER A 110 -18.27 2.70 -4.99
C SER A 110 -18.67 1.41 -5.71
N HIS A 111 -17.77 0.79 -6.47
CA HIS A 111 -18.07 -0.41 -7.25
C HIS A 111 -18.28 -1.64 -6.35
N LEU A 112 -17.59 -1.70 -5.21
CA LEU A 112 -17.68 -2.78 -4.23
C LEU A 112 -18.62 -2.48 -3.05
N ASP A 113 -19.29 -1.31 -3.06
CA ASP A 113 -20.13 -0.82 -1.95
C ASP A 113 -19.41 -0.86 -0.58
N LEU A 114 -18.13 -0.50 -0.57
CA LEU A 114 -17.33 -0.49 0.66
C LEU A 114 -17.62 0.78 1.47
N HIS A 115 -17.93 0.61 2.75
CA HIS A 115 -18.14 1.72 3.71
C HIS A 115 -19.15 2.76 3.19
N PRO A 116 -20.40 2.38 2.89
CA PRO A 116 -21.39 3.27 2.26
C PRO A 116 -21.59 4.55 3.08
N GLY A 117 -21.62 5.69 2.40
CA GLY A 117 -21.76 7.02 3.02
C GLY A 117 -20.50 7.59 3.68
N ILE A 118 -19.42 6.81 3.82
CA ILE A 118 -18.15 7.27 4.40
C ILE A 118 -17.22 7.79 3.28
N VAL A 119 -16.60 8.95 3.51
CA VAL A 119 -15.69 9.61 2.55
C VAL A 119 -14.25 9.14 2.77
N LEU A 120 -13.47 9.06 1.69
CA LEU A 120 -12.02 8.86 1.75
C LEU A 120 -11.34 10.22 1.84
N GLU A 121 -10.57 10.42 2.91
CA GLU A 121 -9.73 11.59 3.11
C GLU A 121 -8.29 11.25 2.78
N HIS A 122 -7.65 12.19 2.10
CA HIS A 122 -6.26 12.09 1.67
C HIS A 122 -5.55 13.37 2.06
N GLU A 123 -4.41 13.23 2.72
CA GLU A 123 -3.55 14.35 3.03
C GLU A 123 -2.13 14.04 2.56
N VAL A 124 -1.55 14.96 1.78
CA VAL A 124 -0.14 14.91 1.33
C VAL A 124 0.60 16.13 1.84
N MET A 125 1.82 15.92 2.36
CA MET A 125 2.70 17.01 2.75
C MET A 125 3.14 17.81 1.53
N ALA A 126 3.00 19.13 1.57
CA ALA A 126 3.43 19.99 0.48
C ALA A 126 4.98 19.94 0.28
N PRO A 127 5.49 20.01 -0.96
CA PRO A 127 6.94 20.05 -1.25
C PRO A 127 7.68 21.26 -0.65
N ASP A 128 6.95 22.36 -0.42
CA ASP A 128 7.49 23.60 0.18
C ASP A 128 7.61 23.55 1.72
N GLN A 129 7.12 22.48 2.35
CA GLN A 129 7.05 22.30 3.80
C GLN A 129 6.27 23.40 4.55
N SER A 130 5.36 24.10 3.89
CA SER A 130 4.54 25.15 4.51
C SER A 130 3.79 24.66 5.77
N ALA A 131 3.46 23.37 5.87
CA ALA A 131 2.95 22.74 7.08
C ALA A 131 3.44 21.28 7.23
N PRO A 132 4.24 20.94 8.27
CA PRO A 132 4.62 19.56 8.50
C PRO A 132 3.44 18.73 9.01
N MET A 133 3.24 17.55 8.43
CA MET A 133 2.17 16.64 8.82
C MET A 133 2.60 15.70 9.95
N TRP A 134 1.80 15.66 11.01
CA TRP A 134 2.05 14.86 12.21
C TRP A 134 0.82 14.06 12.59
N LEU A 135 0.99 12.74 12.72
CA LEU A 135 0.04 11.90 13.41
C LEU A 135 0.25 12.02 14.92
N ARG A 136 -0.85 11.93 15.68
CA ARG A 136 -0.84 12.00 17.14
C ARG A 136 -1.73 10.92 17.73
N HIS A 137 -1.20 10.23 18.73
CA HIS A 137 -1.97 9.32 19.57
C HIS A 137 -1.41 9.36 20.99
N GLY A 138 -2.14 10.04 21.89
CA GLY A 138 -1.64 10.39 23.21
C GLY A 138 -0.37 11.24 23.14
N ALA A 139 0.68 10.83 23.87
CA ALA A 139 1.98 11.50 23.86
C ALA A 139 2.86 11.17 22.64
N ARG A 140 2.50 10.17 21.84
CA ARG A 140 3.30 9.73 20.68
C ARG A 140 2.95 10.56 19.45
N ARG A 141 3.98 10.85 18.65
CA ARG A 141 3.84 11.55 17.37
C ARG A 141 4.67 10.87 16.29
N ALA A 142 4.20 10.95 15.06
CA ALA A 142 4.92 10.48 13.89
C ALA A 142 4.83 11.51 12.76
N LYS A 143 5.98 11.93 12.22
CA LYS A 143 6.02 12.73 10.99
C LYS A 143 5.75 11.80 9.82
N ILE A 144 4.81 12.18 8.97
CA ILE A 144 4.43 11.44 7.75
C ILE A 144 4.42 12.36 6.54
N ASN A 145 4.46 11.79 5.34
CA ASN A 145 4.36 12.53 4.08
C ASN A 145 2.99 12.35 3.42
N HIS A 146 2.29 11.25 3.72
CA HIS A 146 0.97 10.97 3.18
C HIS A 146 0.17 10.10 4.16
N VAL A 147 -1.14 10.27 4.14
CA VAL A 147 -2.09 9.44 4.86
C VAL A 147 -3.40 9.36 4.10
N VAL A 148 -3.98 8.16 4.09
CA VAL A 148 -5.32 7.88 3.56
C VAL A 148 -6.19 7.43 4.73
N ARG A 149 -7.38 8.02 4.89
CA ARG A 149 -8.32 7.70 5.98
C ARG A 149 -9.75 7.54 5.47
N LEU A 150 -10.55 6.84 6.26
CA LEU A 150 -12.00 6.92 6.21
C LEU A 150 -12.45 8.02 7.18
N ASP A 151 -13.34 8.90 6.74
CA ASP A 151 -13.97 9.91 7.61
C ASP A 151 -15.15 9.28 8.37
N ASP A 152 -14.83 8.42 9.33
CA ASP A 152 -15.78 7.77 10.21
C ASP A 152 -15.77 8.38 11.63
N SER A 153 -16.94 8.29 12.29
CA SER A 153 -17.15 8.78 13.66
C SER A 153 -17.13 7.60 14.63
N PRO A 154 -16.47 7.69 15.80
CA PRO A 154 -15.99 8.91 16.48
C PRO A 154 -14.57 9.37 16.13
N SER A 155 -13.83 8.63 15.31
CA SER A 155 -12.47 9.00 14.90
C SER A 155 -12.11 8.38 13.55
N SER A 156 -11.55 9.18 12.65
CA SER A 156 -11.14 8.76 11.32
C SER A 156 -10.20 7.55 11.35
N THR A 157 -10.57 6.48 10.65
CA THR A 157 -9.82 5.24 10.53
C THR A 157 -8.71 5.41 9.50
N CYS A 158 -7.45 5.36 9.95
CA CYS A 158 -6.31 5.43 9.04
C CYS A 158 -6.15 4.10 8.29
N LEU A 159 -6.10 4.18 6.97
CA LEU A 159 -5.92 3.01 6.12
C LEU A 159 -4.44 2.76 5.82
N VAL A 160 -3.73 3.80 5.38
CA VAL A 160 -2.33 3.71 4.93
C VAL A 160 -1.59 4.98 5.29
N VAL A 161 -0.31 4.85 5.66
CA VAL A 161 0.62 5.97 5.88
C VAL A 161 1.84 5.85 4.97
N GLY A 162 2.34 6.99 4.49
CA GLY A 162 3.46 7.09 3.57
C GLY A 162 4.61 7.93 4.13
N LEU A 163 5.85 7.49 3.87
CA LEU A 163 7.07 8.26 4.11
C LEU A 163 7.84 8.50 2.80
N GLY A 164 8.53 9.63 2.71
CA GLY A 164 9.52 9.89 1.66
C GLY A 164 10.95 9.61 2.16
N LYS A 165 11.74 8.89 1.37
CA LYS A 165 13.20 8.72 1.56
C LYS A 165 13.93 8.72 0.22
N SER A 166 15.03 9.46 0.11
CA SER A 166 15.84 9.39 -1.11
C SER A 166 16.50 8.02 -1.27
N SER A 167 16.58 7.53 -2.51
CA SER A 167 17.31 6.31 -2.89
C SER A 167 18.78 6.35 -2.47
N SER A 168 19.39 7.55 -2.42
CA SER A 168 20.77 7.76 -1.97
C SER A 168 20.95 7.54 -0.46
N ARG A 169 19.86 7.58 0.32
CA ARG A 169 19.83 7.37 1.78
C ARG A 169 19.34 5.99 2.17
N TRP A 170 18.39 5.45 1.40
CA TRP A 170 17.78 4.17 1.70
C TRP A 170 17.16 3.52 0.47
N SER A 171 17.31 2.20 0.36
CA SER A 171 16.70 1.38 -0.69
C SER A 171 16.10 0.12 -0.08
N GLY A 172 14.87 -0.21 -0.47
CA GLY A 172 14.21 -1.46 -0.11
C GLY A 172 14.87 -2.66 -0.77
N ARG A 173 15.37 -2.53 -2.00
CA ARG A 173 16.18 -3.60 -2.63
C ARG A 173 17.43 -3.91 -1.82
N ALA A 174 18.09 -2.90 -1.26
CA ALA A 174 19.26 -3.11 -0.41
C ALA A 174 18.89 -3.82 0.91
N VAL A 175 17.67 -3.62 1.42
CA VAL A 175 17.12 -4.39 2.56
C VAL A 175 16.91 -5.84 2.16
N VAL A 176 16.18 -6.09 1.06
CA VAL A 176 15.87 -7.44 0.57
C VAL A 176 17.14 -8.24 0.25
N GLY A 177 18.13 -7.64 -0.43
CA GLY A 177 19.39 -8.30 -0.76
C GLY A 177 20.30 -8.62 0.43
N ARG A 178 19.90 -8.28 1.66
CA ARG A 178 20.67 -8.48 2.89
C ARG A 178 19.89 -9.17 4.01
N LEU A 179 18.72 -9.75 3.72
CA LEU A 179 17.91 -10.45 4.73
C LEU A 179 18.69 -11.58 5.41
N ASP A 180 19.52 -12.31 4.66
CA ASP A 180 20.33 -13.43 5.18
C ASP A 180 21.63 -12.99 5.89
N ASN A 181 21.99 -11.70 5.81
CA ASN A 181 23.29 -11.19 6.22
C ASN A 181 23.13 -10.10 7.28
N ASN A 182 22.92 -10.51 8.55
CA ASN A 182 22.76 -9.66 9.75
C ASN A 182 22.78 -8.15 9.45
N MET A 183 21.60 -7.62 9.14
CA MET A 183 21.46 -6.33 8.49
C MET A 183 22.00 -5.17 9.33
N GLN A 184 22.69 -4.22 8.68
CA GLN A 184 23.14 -3.01 9.36
C GLN A 184 21.93 -2.22 9.88
N LYS A 185 21.94 -1.84 11.17
CA LYS A 185 20.84 -1.08 11.83
C LYS A 185 20.35 0.12 11.02
N LYS A 186 21.24 0.80 10.29
CA LYS A 186 20.92 1.96 9.45
C LYS A 186 19.91 1.68 8.32
N LEU A 187 19.84 0.43 7.83
CA LEU A 187 18.89 -0.02 6.82
C LEU A 187 17.50 -0.30 7.43
N ILE A 188 17.46 -0.59 8.73
CA ILE A 188 16.22 -0.88 9.47
C ILE A 188 15.55 0.42 9.96
N TRP A 189 16.31 1.50 10.17
CA TRP A 189 15.76 2.74 10.74
C TRP A 189 14.55 3.33 10.00
N PRO A 190 14.49 3.38 8.66
CA PRO A 190 13.29 3.84 7.97
C PRO A 190 12.07 2.93 8.18
N LEU A 191 12.29 1.62 8.34
CA LEU A 191 11.22 0.67 8.70
C LEU A 191 10.74 0.89 10.14
N ASN A 192 11.64 1.18 11.09
CA ASN A 192 11.27 1.55 12.46
C ASN A 192 10.47 2.87 12.50
N GLN A 193 10.87 3.85 11.66
CA GLN A 193 10.13 5.10 11.53
C GLN A 193 8.72 4.86 11.00
N LEU A 194 8.58 4.03 9.97
CA LEU A 194 7.28 3.67 9.41
C LEU A 194 6.44 2.86 10.40
N ALA A 195 7.04 1.90 11.11
CA ALA A 195 6.36 1.13 12.16
C ALA A 195 5.80 2.04 13.25
N ASN A 196 6.55 3.06 13.69
CA ASN A 196 6.05 4.07 14.62
C ASN A 196 4.87 4.86 14.03
N ALA A 197 4.90 5.22 12.74
CA ALA A 197 3.79 5.90 12.08
C ALA A 197 2.55 5.02 12.00
N CYS A 198 2.69 3.76 11.58
CA CYS A 198 1.67 2.73 11.55
C CYS A 198 1.05 2.48 12.94
N GLU A 199 1.88 2.39 13.98
CA GLU A 199 1.42 2.23 15.36
C GLU A 199 0.60 3.43 15.85
N VAL A 200 1.04 4.65 15.56
CA VAL A 200 0.32 5.88 15.93
C VAL A 200 -0.98 6.02 15.14
N ALA A 201 -0.97 5.64 13.86
CA ALA A 201 -2.15 5.66 12.99
C ALA A 201 -3.14 4.51 13.24
N LYS A 202 -2.75 3.47 13.99
CA LYS A 202 -3.51 2.23 14.09
C LYS A 202 -3.80 1.62 12.71
N THR A 203 -2.75 1.48 11.91
CA THR A 203 -2.81 0.71 10.67
C THR A 203 -1.58 -0.16 10.55
N ARG A 204 -1.73 -1.37 10.00
CA ARG A 204 -0.61 -2.23 9.64
C ARG A 204 -0.01 -1.95 8.28
N TYR A 205 -0.66 -1.13 7.46
CA TYR A 205 -0.23 -0.87 6.09
C TYR A 205 0.46 0.47 5.97
N GLY A 206 1.62 0.48 5.32
CA GLY A 206 2.35 1.69 5.01
C GLY A 206 3.27 1.50 3.82
N TYR A 207 3.89 2.59 3.39
CA TYR A 207 4.89 2.53 2.33
C TYR A 207 5.99 3.58 2.51
N ILE A 208 7.13 3.32 1.86
CA ILE A 208 8.23 4.28 1.72
C ILE A 208 8.43 4.57 0.23
N GLN A 209 8.23 5.82 -0.16
CA GLN A 209 8.51 6.31 -1.51
C GLN A 209 9.97 6.78 -1.60
N THR A 210 10.68 6.28 -2.60
CA THR A 210 11.96 6.79 -3.06
C THR A 210 11.85 7.24 -4.51
N ASP A 211 12.88 7.88 -5.05
CA ASP A 211 12.94 8.25 -6.46
C ASP A 211 13.08 7.04 -7.42
N GLU A 212 13.53 5.89 -6.92
CA GLU A 212 13.72 4.68 -7.74
C GLU A 212 12.64 3.61 -7.55
N GLU A 213 11.97 3.62 -6.40
CA GLU A 213 11.00 2.59 -6.00
C GLU A 213 10.03 3.04 -4.92
N MET A 214 8.90 2.34 -4.83
CA MET A 214 8.00 2.34 -3.68
C MET A 214 8.14 1.02 -2.94
N VAL A 215 8.36 1.06 -1.63
CA VAL A 215 8.40 -0.14 -0.79
C VAL A 215 7.14 -0.21 0.04
N VAL A 216 6.22 -1.10 -0.31
CA VAL A 216 5.03 -1.37 0.50
C VAL A 216 5.40 -2.25 1.69
N CYS A 217 4.76 -2.01 2.83
CA CYS A 217 5.04 -2.65 4.10
C CYS A 217 3.74 -3.11 4.76
N ARG A 218 3.76 -4.32 5.31
CA ARG A 218 2.70 -4.86 6.18
C ARG A 218 3.32 -5.24 7.53
N PHE A 219 2.90 -4.57 8.59
CA PHE A 219 3.42 -4.77 9.94
C PHE A 219 2.60 -5.79 10.73
N ALA A 220 3.27 -6.50 11.62
CA ALA A 220 2.66 -7.38 12.61
C ALA A 220 3.35 -7.17 13.97
N ARG A 221 2.66 -7.53 15.05
CA ARG A 221 3.22 -7.47 16.39
C ARG A 221 2.79 -8.64 17.26
N ASP A 222 3.76 -9.46 17.66
CA ASP A 222 3.58 -10.57 18.59
C ASP A 222 4.15 -10.18 19.96
N GLY A 223 3.29 -9.74 20.87
CA GLY A 223 3.73 -9.18 22.15
C GLY A 223 4.53 -7.88 21.96
N SER A 224 5.83 -7.91 22.30
CA SER A 224 6.76 -6.78 22.09
C SER A 224 7.55 -6.88 20.78
N GLU A 225 7.49 -8.02 20.10
CA GLU A 225 8.24 -8.26 18.87
C GLU A 225 7.51 -7.67 17.67
N TRP A 226 8.21 -6.86 16.90
CA TRP A 226 7.72 -6.28 15.65
C TRP A 226 8.20 -7.08 14.47
N LYS A 227 7.31 -7.28 13.50
CA LYS A 227 7.61 -7.88 12.21
C LYS A 227 7.10 -7.00 11.07
N VAL A 228 7.73 -7.12 9.91
CA VAL A 228 7.34 -6.43 8.69
C VAL A 228 7.61 -7.30 7.47
N ALA A 229 6.58 -7.48 6.65
CA ALA A 229 6.72 -8.00 5.30
C ALA A 229 6.82 -6.82 4.32
N ILE A 230 7.83 -6.80 3.46
CA ILE A 230 8.08 -5.72 2.50
C ILE A 230 8.08 -6.20 1.06
N MET A 231 7.63 -5.33 0.14
CA MET A 231 7.79 -5.55 -1.30
C MET A 231 8.27 -4.25 -1.95
N PRO A 232 9.49 -4.21 -2.51
CA PRO A 232 9.96 -3.09 -3.34
C PRO A 232 9.41 -3.17 -4.78
N ILE A 233 8.75 -2.10 -5.23
CA ILE A 233 8.23 -1.95 -6.59
C ILE A 233 8.98 -0.81 -7.30
N PRO A 234 9.73 -1.10 -8.39
CA PRO A 234 10.42 -0.06 -9.18
C PRO A 234 9.47 1.04 -9.66
N TRP A 235 9.89 2.31 -9.55
CA TRP A 235 9.16 3.48 -10.03
C TRP A 235 8.86 3.40 -11.53
N SER A 236 9.81 2.84 -12.30
CA SER A 236 9.75 2.74 -13.75
C SER A 236 8.78 1.67 -14.29
N ARG A 237 8.23 0.79 -13.45
CA ARG A 237 7.27 -0.22 -13.90
C ARG A 237 5.97 0.44 -14.34
N ASN A 238 5.52 0.10 -15.53
CA ASN A 238 4.29 0.57 -16.15
C ASN A 238 3.65 -0.54 -17.01
N GLY A 239 2.39 -0.34 -17.39
CA GLY A 239 1.59 -1.26 -18.20
C GLY A 239 0.69 -2.18 -17.38
N CYS A 240 -0.24 -2.84 -18.08
CA CYS A 240 -1.29 -3.67 -17.49
C CYS A 240 -0.82 -5.05 -16.99
N HIS A 241 0.38 -5.48 -17.36
CA HIS A 241 0.93 -6.82 -17.07
C HIS A 241 2.00 -6.85 -15.99
N VAL A 242 2.21 -5.74 -15.27
CA VAL A 242 3.17 -5.66 -14.17
C VAL A 242 2.55 -4.98 -12.95
N LEU A 243 3.06 -5.29 -11.76
CA LEU A 243 2.72 -4.55 -10.55
C LEU A 243 3.47 -3.22 -10.54
N THR A 244 2.75 -2.12 -10.80
CA THR A 244 3.24 -0.73 -10.74
C THR A 244 3.15 -0.17 -9.32
N THR A 245 3.78 0.97 -9.04
CA THR A 245 3.65 1.62 -7.72
C THR A 245 2.22 2.05 -7.43
N ASP A 246 1.49 2.49 -8.44
CA ASP A 246 0.12 3.02 -8.27
C ASP A 246 -0.85 1.86 -8.02
N LEU A 247 -0.66 0.73 -8.72
CA LEU A 247 -1.36 -0.53 -8.41
C LEU A 247 -1.03 -1.03 -7.00
N ALA A 248 0.24 -0.98 -6.59
CA ALA A 248 0.66 -1.44 -5.27
C ALA A 248 0.05 -0.59 -4.14
N LEU A 249 0.10 0.75 -4.27
CA LEU A 249 -0.48 1.67 -3.31
C LEU A 249 -2.01 1.52 -3.25
N TRP A 250 -2.66 1.46 -4.41
CA TRP A 250 -4.10 1.17 -4.48
C TRP A 250 -4.43 -0.15 -3.79
N TRP A 251 -3.65 -1.21 -4.02
CA TRP A 251 -3.91 -2.52 -3.44
C TRP A 251 -3.81 -2.54 -1.91
N ILE A 252 -2.76 -1.94 -1.32
CA ILE A 252 -2.67 -1.88 0.15
C ILE A 252 -3.82 -1.05 0.77
N CYS A 253 -4.32 -0.03 0.08
CA CYS A 253 -5.53 0.68 0.50
C CYS A 253 -6.77 -0.22 0.43
N MET A 254 -6.94 -1.02 -0.63
CA MET A 254 -8.05 -1.98 -0.74
C MET A 254 -7.99 -3.06 0.35
N LEU A 255 -6.78 -3.55 0.69
CA LEU A 255 -6.58 -4.50 1.78
C LEU A 255 -6.92 -3.87 3.14
N ALA A 256 -6.55 -2.60 3.37
CA ALA A 256 -6.87 -1.85 4.58
C ALA A 256 -8.37 -1.54 4.70
N MET A 257 -9.07 -1.32 3.59
CA MET A 257 -10.52 -1.07 3.56
C MET A 257 -11.37 -2.34 3.68
N SER A 258 -10.77 -3.54 3.64
CA SER A 258 -11.51 -4.79 3.79
C SER A 258 -12.33 -4.80 5.07
N THR A 259 -13.61 -5.17 4.96
CA THR A 259 -14.50 -5.36 6.12
C THR A 259 -14.37 -6.76 6.74
N HIS A 260 -13.53 -7.62 6.15
CA HIS A 260 -13.36 -9.01 6.55
C HIS A 260 -12.10 -9.25 7.40
N GLN A 261 -11.13 -8.34 7.35
CA GLN A 261 -9.82 -8.52 7.97
C GLN A 261 -9.46 -7.30 8.82
N PRO A 262 -8.71 -7.49 9.92
CA PRO A 262 -8.23 -6.37 10.72
C PRO A 262 -7.32 -5.47 9.88
N HIS A 263 -7.46 -4.15 10.01
CA HIS A 263 -6.54 -3.17 9.43
C HIS A 263 -5.48 -2.72 10.44
N ASP A 264 -5.72 -2.91 11.74
CA ASP A 264 -4.79 -2.63 12.82
C ASP A 264 -3.53 -3.51 12.78
N VAL A 265 -2.48 -3.08 13.50
CA VAL A 265 -1.33 -3.93 13.79
C VAL A 265 -1.75 -5.03 14.77
N VAL A 266 -1.80 -6.26 14.26
CA VAL A 266 -2.18 -7.47 15.00
C VAL A 266 -1.04 -8.49 15.00
N GLY A 267 -1.15 -9.55 15.80
CA GLY A 267 -0.21 -10.67 15.78
C GLY A 267 -0.33 -11.50 14.51
N GLU A 268 0.75 -12.19 14.12
CA GLU A 268 0.78 -12.94 12.83
C GLU A 268 -0.29 -14.01 12.74
N ALA A 269 -0.64 -14.65 13.86
CA ALA A 269 -1.70 -15.67 13.91
C ALA A 269 -3.11 -15.13 13.60
N GLN A 270 -3.31 -13.81 13.69
CA GLN A 270 -4.57 -13.14 13.34
C GLN A 270 -4.54 -12.59 11.91
N MET A 271 -3.40 -12.70 11.22
CA MET A 271 -3.25 -12.25 9.85
C MET A 271 -3.57 -13.39 8.89
N VAL A 272 -4.16 -13.01 7.77
CA VAL A 272 -4.36 -13.91 6.64
C VAL A 272 -3.53 -13.42 5.45
N ASN A 273 -3.07 -14.36 4.64
CA ASN A 273 -2.34 -14.06 3.42
C ASN A 273 -3.26 -13.36 2.43
N VAL A 274 -2.72 -12.47 1.59
CA VAL A 274 -3.50 -11.78 0.55
C VAL A 274 -3.88 -12.72 -0.60
N SER A 275 -3.44 -13.97 -0.53
CA SER A 275 -3.77 -15.04 -1.46
C SER A 275 -4.74 -16.07 -0.89
N ASP A 276 -5.17 -15.93 0.38
CA ASP A 276 -6.03 -16.92 1.04
C ASP A 276 -7.50 -16.85 0.59
N TRP A 277 -8.13 -18.02 0.51
CA TRP A 277 -9.53 -18.21 0.15
C TRP A 277 -10.20 -19.20 1.09
N ASP A 278 -11.43 -18.89 1.51
CA ASP A 278 -12.30 -19.84 2.22
C ASP A 278 -13.14 -20.65 1.23
N ILE A 279 -13.40 -21.92 1.55
CA ILE A 279 -14.38 -22.74 0.82
C ILE A 279 -15.69 -22.73 1.60
N VAL A 280 -16.76 -22.20 0.98
CA VAL A 280 -18.07 -21.99 1.61
C VAL A 280 -19.17 -22.65 0.77
N HIS A 281 -20.10 -23.33 1.43
CA HIS A 281 -21.31 -23.87 0.77
C HIS A 281 -22.47 -22.88 0.91
N LEU A 282 -23.01 -22.41 -0.21
CA LEU A 282 -24.08 -21.40 -0.25
C LEU A 282 -25.48 -21.99 -0.45
N GLY A 283 -25.64 -23.30 -0.23
CA GLY A 283 -26.92 -23.99 -0.35
C GLY A 283 -27.18 -24.60 -1.74
N ARG A 284 -28.31 -25.31 -1.86
CA ARG A 284 -28.63 -26.21 -2.99
C ARG A 284 -28.64 -25.54 -4.38
N GLY A 285 -28.85 -24.22 -4.46
CA GLY A 285 -28.93 -23.49 -5.74
C GLY A 285 -27.62 -22.84 -6.21
N ARG A 286 -26.64 -22.62 -5.31
CA ARG A 286 -25.38 -21.93 -5.62
C ARG A 286 -24.15 -22.82 -5.48
N GLY A 287 -24.28 -23.94 -4.75
CA GLY A 287 -23.21 -24.92 -4.57
C GLY A 287 -22.05 -24.40 -3.72
N TRP A 288 -20.86 -24.96 -3.98
CA TRP A 288 -19.62 -24.59 -3.32
C TRP A 288 -18.94 -23.44 -4.04
N VAL A 289 -18.49 -22.45 -3.28
CA VAL A 289 -17.67 -21.34 -3.77
C VAL A 289 -16.39 -21.24 -2.96
N ARG A 290 -15.34 -20.72 -3.59
CA ARG A 290 -14.20 -20.16 -2.88
C ARG A 290 -14.40 -18.64 -2.76
N ARG A 291 -14.26 -18.09 -1.56
CA ARG A 291 -14.42 -16.67 -1.26
C ARG A 291 -13.07 -16.08 -0.84
N HIS A 292 -12.64 -15.01 -1.49
CA HIS A 292 -11.38 -14.35 -1.15
C HIS A 292 -11.48 -13.62 0.19
N LEU A 293 -10.48 -13.78 1.06
CA LEU A 293 -10.56 -13.28 2.45
C LEU A 293 -10.53 -11.75 2.60
N TYR A 294 -10.04 -11.01 1.59
CA TYR A 294 -10.04 -9.54 1.62
C TYR A 294 -11.11 -8.90 0.74
N SER A 295 -11.30 -9.41 -0.49
CA SER A 295 -12.19 -8.77 -1.46
C SER A 295 -13.61 -9.33 -1.43
N GLY A 296 -13.84 -10.44 -0.73
CA GLY A 296 -15.13 -11.10 -0.67
C GLY A 296 -15.58 -11.72 -2.00
N ILE A 297 -14.79 -11.62 -3.08
CA ILE A 297 -15.18 -12.17 -4.38
C ILE A 297 -15.33 -13.68 -4.28
N GLU A 298 -16.44 -14.17 -4.82
CA GLU A 298 -16.78 -15.59 -4.86
C GLU A 298 -16.50 -16.15 -6.25
N LYS A 299 -15.87 -17.33 -6.30
CA LYS A 299 -15.69 -18.09 -7.54
C LYS A 299 -16.22 -19.51 -7.32
N PRO A 300 -16.95 -20.10 -8.28
CA PRO A 300 -17.37 -21.50 -8.19
C PRO A 300 -16.18 -22.41 -7.90
N THR A 301 -16.38 -23.42 -7.05
CA THR A 301 -15.36 -24.42 -6.73
C THR A 301 -16.01 -25.79 -6.50
N SER A 302 -15.19 -26.84 -6.51
CA SER A 302 -15.62 -28.18 -6.11
C SER A 302 -15.74 -28.26 -4.58
N PRO A 303 -16.56 -29.19 -4.04
CA PRO A 303 -16.60 -29.47 -2.61
C PRO A 303 -15.20 -29.74 -2.06
N PRO A 304 -14.92 -29.33 -0.80
CA PRO A 304 -13.67 -29.69 -0.17
C PRO A 304 -13.56 -31.22 -0.07
N PRO A 305 -12.35 -31.79 -0.17
CA PRO A 305 -12.17 -33.23 0.00
C PRO A 305 -12.72 -33.65 1.38
N PRO A 306 -13.33 -34.85 1.49
CA PRO A 306 -13.81 -35.35 2.78
C PRO A 306 -12.64 -35.35 3.77
N SER A 307 -12.86 -34.80 4.95
CA SER A 307 -11.82 -34.72 5.97
C SER A 307 -11.35 -36.13 6.32
N SER A 308 -10.09 -36.43 6.03
CA SER A 308 -9.41 -37.62 6.52
C SER A 308 -9.12 -37.42 8.01
N LYS A 309 -10.17 -37.53 8.84
CA LYS A 309 -10.03 -37.68 10.30
C LYS A 309 -10.15 -39.17 10.62
N TYR A 310 -8.99 -39.81 10.80
CA TYR A 310 -8.82 -40.92 11.74
C TYR A 310 -8.31 -40.32 13.05
#